data_AF-A0ABD5VD84-F1
#
_entry.id   AF-A0ABD5VD84-F1
#
_cell.length_a   1.000
_cell.length_b   1.000
_cell.length_c   1.000
_cell.angle_alpha   90.00
_cell.angle_beta   90.00
_cell.angle_gamma   90.00
#
_symmetry.space_group_name_H-M   'P 1'
#
loop_
_entity.id
_entity.type
_entity.pdbx_description
1 polymer ?
#
loop_
_entity_poly.entity_id
_entity_poly.type
_entity_poly.pdbx_seq_one_letter_code
_entity_poly.pdbx_strand_id
1 'polypeptide(L)'
;MRFKGVTDPCIVDRESEPILRTEVKSKEEVADIDDPNRQHRTQVHAYMRSLAEKHDREIDEAVVIYGSRKTLDLRAYTLPFDDAFWQEVVEWAADHTAYREQGELPPGNPEYGWECRYCDCRHRCGQSDEPYLDEEPRGFLPDLVDYPREQVVEYLQAHEDAALTPALGHEYPDLAVEYGVMNWMCPRCETEYRWDSSQLNATSNPPVCPACADGDELTTLDLLCRCD
;
A
#
# COMPACT_ATOMS: atom_id res chain seq x y z
N MET A 1 -19.31 1.55 -10.05
CA MET A 1 -17.87 1.33 -9.80
C MET A 1 -17.09 1.55 -11.10
N ARG A 2 -15.88 2.12 -11.07
CA ARG A 2 -15.04 2.29 -12.28
C ARG A 2 -13.67 1.66 -12.03
N PHE A 3 -13.36 0.61 -12.77
CA PHE A 3 -12.03 0.01 -12.76
C PHE A 3 -11.13 0.73 -13.77
N LYS A 4 -9.86 0.91 -13.40
CA LYS A 4 -8.82 1.42 -14.30
C LYS A 4 -7.64 0.46 -14.24
N GLY A 5 -7.00 0.22 -15.37
CA GLY A 5 -5.81 -0.61 -15.44
C GLY A 5 -5.20 -0.61 -16.83
N VAL A 6 -4.03 -1.23 -16.93
CA VAL A 6 -3.35 -1.51 -18.19
C VAL A 6 -3.49 -3.01 -18.45
N THR A 7 -3.78 -3.35 -19.70
CA THR A 7 -3.90 -4.74 -20.14
C THR A 7 -2.63 -5.13 -20.89
N ASP A 8 -2.20 -6.38 -20.74
CA ASP A 8 -1.31 -7.02 -21.72
C ASP A 8 -1.95 -7.02 -23.12
N PRO A 9 -1.24 -7.40 -24.19
CA PRO A 9 -1.84 -7.49 -25.52
C PRO A 9 -3.14 -8.32 -25.54
N CYS A 10 -4.08 -7.91 -26.38
CA CYS A 10 -5.28 -8.69 -26.69
C CYS A 10 -5.16 -9.22 -28.12
N ILE A 11 -5.80 -10.36 -28.40
CA ILE A 11 -6.07 -10.71 -29.80
C ILE A 11 -7.18 -9.78 -30.27
N VAL A 12 -6.98 -9.20 -31.45
CA VAL A 12 -7.90 -8.26 -32.08
C VAL A 12 -8.35 -8.78 -33.43
N ASP A 13 -9.48 -8.29 -33.91
CA ASP A 13 -9.92 -8.52 -35.29
C ASP A 13 -9.20 -7.58 -36.28
N ARG A 14 -9.67 -7.58 -37.54
CA ARG A 14 -9.06 -6.77 -38.62
C ARG A 14 -9.26 -5.27 -38.44
N GLU A 15 -10.21 -4.86 -37.61
CA GLU A 15 -10.51 -3.46 -37.29
C GLU A 15 -9.78 -3.02 -36.02
N SER A 16 -8.95 -3.91 -35.44
CA SER A 16 -8.26 -3.71 -34.16
C SER A 16 -9.18 -3.72 -32.95
N GLU A 17 -10.37 -4.32 -33.07
CA GLU A 17 -11.29 -4.50 -31.95
C GLU A 17 -10.93 -5.76 -31.15
N PRO A 18 -10.88 -5.70 -29.81
CA PRO A 18 -10.50 -6.84 -28.98
C PRO A 18 -11.51 -7.97 -29.09
N ILE A 19 -11.01 -9.17 -29.39
CA ILE A 19 -11.82 -10.41 -29.49
C ILE A 19 -11.48 -11.43 -28.42
N LEU A 20 -10.26 -11.43 -27.90
CA LEU A 20 -9.84 -12.34 -26.83
C LEU A 20 -8.80 -11.66 -25.95
N ARG A 21 -9.09 -11.60 -24.66
CA ARG A 21 -8.17 -11.07 -23.65
C ARG A 21 -7.05 -12.08 -23.41
N THR A 22 -5.81 -11.61 -23.31
CA THR A 22 -4.69 -12.46 -22.86
C THR A 22 -3.96 -11.83 -21.67
N GLU A 23 -3.69 -12.59 -20.61
CA GLU A 23 -2.96 -12.12 -19.44
C GLU A 23 -1.72 -12.99 -19.24
N VAL A 24 -0.54 -12.39 -19.21
CA VAL A 24 0.73 -13.11 -19.08
C VAL A 24 1.28 -12.90 -17.68
N LYS A 25 1.51 -13.99 -16.94
CA LYS A 25 2.13 -13.96 -15.62
C LYS A 25 3.39 -14.79 -15.58
N SER A 26 4.41 -14.24 -14.93
CA SER A 26 5.60 -15.01 -14.57
C SER A 26 5.39 -15.69 -13.22
N LYS A 27 5.65 -17.00 -13.17
CA LYS A 27 5.68 -17.79 -11.94
C LYS A 27 7.09 -18.35 -11.75
N GLU A 28 7.42 -18.77 -10.53
CA GLU A 28 8.70 -19.46 -10.30
C GLU A 28 8.76 -20.79 -11.05
N GLU A 29 7.64 -21.54 -11.03
CA GLU A 29 7.44 -22.84 -11.66
C GLU A 29 5.97 -22.91 -12.12
N VAL A 30 5.65 -23.73 -13.13
CA VAL A 30 4.27 -23.89 -13.63
C VAL A 30 3.78 -25.35 -13.67
N ALA A 31 4.65 -26.31 -13.36
CA ALA A 31 4.35 -27.74 -13.51
C ALA A 31 3.17 -28.24 -12.64
N ASP A 32 2.94 -27.60 -11.49
CA ASP A 32 1.91 -28.01 -10.53
C ASP A 32 0.72 -27.02 -10.47
N ILE A 33 0.56 -26.21 -11.52
CA ILE A 33 -0.58 -25.28 -11.61
C ILE A 33 -1.66 -25.91 -12.49
N ASP A 34 -2.83 -26.15 -11.91
CA ASP A 34 -3.96 -26.74 -12.63
C ASP A 34 -4.99 -25.70 -13.08
N ASP A 35 -5.04 -24.54 -12.41
CA ASP A 35 -5.99 -23.46 -12.69
C ASP A 35 -5.41 -22.10 -12.28
N PRO A 36 -5.77 -20.99 -12.94
CA PRO A 36 -5.42 -19.67 -12.46
C PRO A 36 -5.93 -19.38 -11.04
N ASN A 37 -5.06 -18.82 -10.21
CA ASN A 37 -5.45 -18.45 -8.84
C ASN A 37 -6.54 -17.36 -8.83
N ARG A 38 -7.25 -17.23 -7.70
CA ARG A 38 -8.35 -16.29 -7.53
C ARG A 38 -7.96 -14.85 -7.90
N GLN A 39 -6.80 -14.39 -7.45
CA GLN A 39 -6.28 -13.04 -7.73
C GLN A 39 -6.13 -12.77 -9.24
N HIS A 40 -5.56 -13.71 -9.99
CA HIS A 40 -5.42 -13.60 -11.44
C HIS A 40 -6.77 -13.68 -12.15
N ARG A 41 -7.69 -14.53 -11.67
CA ARG A 41 -9.07 -14.56 -12.18
C ARG A 41 -9.77 -13.23 -11.97
N THR A 42 -9.69 -12.63 -10.78
CA THR A 42 -10.26 -11.32 -10.45
C THR A 42 -9.78 -10.24 -11.41
N GLN A 43 -8.47 -10.17 -11.63
CA GLN A 43 -7.87 -9.21 -12.56
C GLN A 43 -8.40 -9.40 -14.00
N VAL A 44 -8.45 -10.64 -14.48
CA VAL A 44 -8.91 -10.97 -15.84
C VAL A 44 -10.38 -10.63 -16.03
N HIS A 45 -11.25 -10.90 -15.06
CA HIS A 45 -12.67 -10.52 -15.11
C HIS A 45 -12.85 -9.00 -15.16
N ALA A 46 -12.09 -8.26 -14.36
CA ALA A 46 -12.12 -6.80 -14.40
C ALA A 46 -11.74 -6.26 -15.79
N TYR A 47 -10.76 -6.87 -16.45
CA TYR A 47 -10.38 -6.49 -17.82
C TYR A 47 -11.39 -6.89 -18.88
N MET A 48 -11.93 -8.11 -18.83
CA MET A 48 -13.00 -8.54 -19.73
C MET A 48 -14.18 -7.57 -19.66
N ARG A 49 -14.64 -7.24 -18.45
CA ARG A 49 -15.73 -6.28 -18.24
C ARG A 49 -15.40 -4.89 -18.77
N SER A 50 -14.20 -4.39 -18.45
CA SER A 50 -13.79 -3.04 -18.87
C SER A 50 -13.62 -2.91 -20.38
N LEU A 51 -13.07 -3.95 -21.04
CA LEU A 51 -12.92 -3.98 -22.50
C LEU A 51 -14.28 -4.10 -23.18
N ALA A 52 -15.16 -4.96 -22.66
CA ALA A 52 -16.50 -5.13 -23.19
C ALA A 52 -17.29 -3.82 -23.18
N GLU A 53 -17.26 -3.10 -22.05
CA GLU A 53 -17.91 -1.79 -21.91
C GLU A 53 -17.26 -0.70 -22.79
N LYS A 54 -15.93 -0.72 -22.93
CA LYS A 54 -15.21 0.29 -23.72
C LYS A 54 -15.42 0.15 -25.22
N HIS A 55 -15.49 -1.09 -25.70
CA HIS A 55 -15.59 -1.41 -27.14
C HIS A 55 -17.01 -1.78 -27.57
N ASP A 56 -17.99 -1.69 -26.66
CA ASP A 56 -19.39 -2.06 -26.88
C ASP A 56 -19.52 -3.45 -27.54
N ARG A 57 -18.80 -4.42 -26.96
CA ARG A 57 -18.64 -5.77 -27.50
C ARG A 57 -18.62 -6.80 -26.38
N GLU A 58 -19.15 -7.98 -26.64
CA GLU A 58 -19.01 -9.11 -25.72
C GLU A 58 -17.58 -9.66 -25.72
N ILE A 59 -16.98 -9.74 -24.53
CA ILE A 59 -15.71 -10.40 -24.26
C ILE A 59 -15.96 -11.31 -23.07
N ASP A 60 -16.32 -12.54 -23.39
CA ASP A 60 -16.78 -13.58 -22.47
C ASP A 60 -15.72 -14.66 -22.22
N GLU A 61 -14.54 -14.53 -22.83
CA GLU A 61 -13.42 -15.44 -22.65
C GLU A 61 -12.09 -14.69 -22.56
N ALA A 62 -11.15 -15.26 -21.81
CA ALA A 62 -9.77 -14.84 -21.74
C ALA A 62 -8.82 -16.03 -21.70
N VAL A 63 -7.56 -15.81 -22.07
CA VAL A 63 -6.47 -16.77 -21.90
C VAL A 63 -5.47 -16.23 -20.90
N VAL A 64 -5.21 -16.99 -19.84
CA VAL A 64 -4.15 -16.71 -18.88
C VAL A 64 -2.95 -17.58 -19.20
N ILE A 65 -1.79 -16.96 -19.44
CA ILE A 65 -0.55 -17.62 -19.82
C ILE A 65 0.44 -17.49 -18.66
N TYR A 66 0.82 -18.61 -18.07
CA TYR A 66 1.86 -18.69 -17.05
C TYR A 66 3.17 -19.16 -17.66
N GLY A 67 4.22 -18.35 -17.47
CA GLY A 67 5.58 -18.71 -17.82
C GLY A 67 6.44 -19.00 -16.59
N SER A 68 7.17 -20.11 -16.63
CA SER A 68 8.17 -20.46 -15.61
C SER A 68 9.43 -19.63 -15.81
N ARG A 69 9.89 -18.96 -14.74
CA ARG A 69 11.19 -18.26 -14.74
C ARG A 69 12.38 -19.22 -14.72
N LYS A 70 12.18 -20.47 -14.28
CA LYS A 70 13.24 -21.49 -14.17
C LYS A 70 13.41 -22.30 -15.45
N THR A 71 12.31 -22.78 -16.02
CA THR A 71 12.33 -23.72 -17.14
C THR A 71 11.97 -23.08 -18.47
N LEU A 72 11.38 -21.87 -18.45
CA LEU A 72 10.76 -21.22 -19.61
C LEU A 72 9.55 -21.98 -20.17
N ASP A 73 9.05 -22.98 -19.46
CA ASP A 73 7.81 -23.67 -19.83
C ASP A 73 6.60 -22.73 -19.70
N LEU A 74 5.64 -22.94 -20.60
CA LEU A 74 4.39 -22.18 -20.63
C LEU A 74 3.20 -23.09 -20.34
N ARG A 75 2.24 -22.59 -19.56
CA ARG A 75 0.89 -23.15 -19.47
C ARG A 75 -0.14 -22.07 -19.76
N ALA A 76 -1.13 -22.41 -20.56
CA ALA A 76 -2.21 -21.50 -20.92
C ALA A 76 -3.55 -22.07 -20.46
N TYR A 77 -4.39 -21.23 -19.89
CA TYR A 77 -5.70 -21.58 -19.36
C TYR A 77 -6.74 -20.68 -19.98
N THR A 78 -7.76 -21.28 -20.58
CA THR A 78 -8.96 -20.57 -21.02
C THR A 78 -9.86 -20.35 -19.81
N LEU A 79 -10.28 -19.10 -19.62
CA LEU A 79 -11.19 -18.68 -18.57
C LEU A 79 -12.43 -18.03 -19.19
N PRO A 80 -13.62 -18.60 -19.02
CA PRO A 80 -14.85 -17.89 -19.34
C PRO A 80 -15.10 -16.77 -18.32
N PHE A 81 -15.89 -15.78 -18.72
CA PHE A 81 -16.45 -14.79 -17.82
C PHE A 81 -17.50 -15.45 -16.93
N ASP A 82 -17.29 -15.37 -15.62
CA ASP A 82 -18.19 -15.91 -14.60
C ASP A 82 -18.92 -14.75 -13.91
N ASP A 83 -20.21 -14.59 -14.21
CA ASP A 83 -21.04 -13.53 -13.65
C ASP A 83 -21.17 -13.61 -12.13
N ALA A 84 -21.23 -14.81 -11.56
CA ALA A 84 -21.37 -14.99 -10.11
C ALA A 84 -20.07 -14.57 -9.40
N PHE A 85 -18.94 -15.03 -9.92
CA PHE A 85 -17.63 -14.59 -9.45
C PHE A 85 -17.42 -13.08 -9.64
N TRP A 86 -17.92 -12.51 -10.74
CA TRP A 86 -17.82 -11.07 -10.98
C TRP A 86 -18.59 -10.25 -9.94
N GLN A 87 -19.76 -10.71 -9.50
CA GLN A 87 -20.48 -10.02 -8.40
C GLN A 87 -19.66 -10.00 -7.13
N GLU A 88 -19.02 -11.11 -6.74
CA GLU A 88 -18.12 -11.14 -5.58
C GLU A 88 -16.97 -10.13 -5.71
N VAL A 89 -16.40 -10.00 -6.92
CA VAL A 89 -15.32 -9.03 -7.19
C VAL A 89 -15.82 -7.59 -7.05
N VAL A 90 -17.03 -7.29 -7.52
CA VAL A 90 -17.62 -5.95 -7.41
C VAL A 90 -17.91 -5.61 -5.95
N GLU A 91 -18.45 -6.54 -5.17
CA GLU A 91 -18.68 -6.36 -3.73
C GLU A 91 -17.37 -6.13 -2.98
N TRP A 92 -16.38 -7.02 -3.18
CA TRP A 92 -15.05 -6.88 -2.58
C TRP A 92 -14.40 -5.53 -2.89
N ALA A 93 -14.52 -5.09 -4.14
CA ALA A 93 -13.92 -3.84 -4.58
C ALA A 93 -14.70 -2.62 -4.02
N ALA A 94 -16.01 -2.73 -3.83
CA ALA A 94 -16.81 -1.70 -3.17
C ALA A 94 -16.38 -1.51 -1.71
N ASP A 95 -16.14 -2.60 -0.97
CA ASP A 95 -15.61 -2.53 0.39
C ASP A 95 -14.24 -1.85 0.43
N HIS A 96 -13.32 -2.21 -0.48
CA HIS A 96 -12.02 -1.56 -0.60
C HIS A 96 -12.11 -0.07 -0.94
N THR A 97 -13.13 0.31 -1.72
CA THR A 97 -13.38 1.72 -2.04
C THR A 97 -13.84 2.48 -0.81
N ALA A 98 -14.69 1.87 0.03
CA ALA A 98 -15.17 2.47 1.27
C ALA A 98 -14.03 2.74 2.26
N TYR A 99 -13.13 1.77 2.48
CA TYR A 99 -11.93 1.97 3.31
C TYR A 99 -11.11 3.16 2.84
N ARG A 100 -10.82 3.22 1.53
CA ARG A 100 -10.04 4.32 0.95
C ARG A 100 -10.73 5.68 1.09
N GLU A 101 -12.04 5.73 0.91
CA GLU A 101 -12.82 6.97 1.06
C GLU A 101 -12.89 7.45 2.51
N GLN A 102 -12.82 6.53 3.46
CA GLN A 102 -12.80 6.82 4.91
C GLN A 102 -11.40 7.10 5.45
N GLY A 103 -10.35 6.88 4.65
CA GLY A 103 -8.96 7.02 5.08
C GLY A 103 -8.48 5.89 6.00
N GLU A 104 -9.22 4.78 6.04
CA GLU A 104 -8.95 3.62 6.89
C GLU A 104 -8.16 2.57 6.13
N LEU A 105 -7.35 1.78 6.84
CA LEU A 105 -6.75 0.59 6.27
C LEU A 105 -7.79 -0.54 6.21
N PRO A 106 -7.77 -1.37 5.15
CA PRO A 106 -8.53 -2.61 5.18
C PRO A 106 -7.99 -3.53 6.30
N PRO A 107 -8.82 -4.45 6.83
CA PRO A 107 -8.40 -5.36 7.89
C PRO A 107 -7.13 -6.11 7.55
N GLY A 108 -6.21 -6.23 8.51
CA GLY A 108 -4.95 -6.98 8.41
C GLY A 108 -5.12 -8.51 8.38
N ASN A 109 -6.18 -9.01 7.74
CA ASN A 109 -6.53 -10.43 7.63
C ASN A 109 -6.22 -10.91 6.19
N PRO A 110 -4.97 -11.25 5.86
CA PRO A 110 -4.61 -11.72 4.53
C PRO A 110 -5.34 -13.02 4.17
N GLU A 111 -5.61 -13.23 2.88
CA GLU A 111 -6.13 -14.50 2.37
C GLU A 111 -5.08 -15.61 2.54
N TYR A 112 -3.79 -15.26 2.41
CA TYR A 112 -2.67 -16.17 2.57
C TYR A 112 -1.61 -15.60 3.51
N GLY A 113 -1.08 -16.44 4.42
CA GLY A 113 -0.06 -16.01 5.39
C GLY A 113 1.27 -15.51 4.78
N TRP A 114 1.52 -15.73 3.48
CA TRP A 114 2.69 -15.18 2.81
C TRP A 114 2.52 -13.71 2.39
N GLU A 115 1.30 -13.18 2.31
CA GLU A 115 1.01 -11.83 1.84
C GLU A 115 1.64 -10.78 2.75
N CYS A 116 1.55 -10.96 4.08
CA CYS A 116 2.18 -10.06 5.04
C CYS A 116 3.71 -9.95 4.88
N ARG A 117 4.37 -10.98 4.35
CA ARG A 117 5.84 -10.94 4.15
C ARG A 117 6.28 -9.96 3.08
N TYR A 118 5.38 -9.60 2.17
CA TYR A 118 5.65 -8.70 1.04
C TYR A 118 4.71 -7.49 1.04
N CYS A 119 3.98 -7.26 2.13
CA CYS A 119 3.03 -6.17 2.25
C CYS A 119 3.74 -4.90 2.73
N ASP A 120 3.71 -3.85 1.92
CA ASP A 120 4.29 -2.54 2.28
C ASP A 120 3.58 -1.91 3.49
N CYS A 121 2.32 -2.29 3.75
CA CYS A 121 1.55 -1.82 4.89
C CYS A 121 1.74 -2.69 6.15
N ARG A 122 2.62 -3.69 6.15
CA ARG A 122 2.81 -4.63 7.28
C ARG A 122 3.07 -3.90 8.60
N HIS A 123 3.90 -2.86 8.58
CA HIS A 123 4.21 -2.06 9.76
C HIS A 123 3.01 -1.24 10.25
N ARG A 124 2.10 -0.82 9.37
CA ARG A 124 0.94 0.00 9.74
C ARG A 124 -0.22 -0.83 10.26
N CYS A 125 -0.46 -2.00 9.68
CA CYS A 125 -1.61 -2.84 10.00
C CYS A 125 -1.42 -3.73 11.24
N GLY A 126 -0.33 -3.56 11.99
CA GLY A 126 -0.07 -4.35 13.19
C GLY A 126 0.37 -5.79 12.94
N GLN A 127 0.85 -6.10 11.73
CA GLN A 127 1.38 -7.43 11.37
C GLN A 127 2.91 -7.50 11.44
N SER A 128 3.53 -6.56 12.15
CA SER A 128 4.97 -6.47 12.38
C SER A 128 5.30 -6.54 13.87
N ASP A 129 6.59 -6.50 14.22
CA ASP A 129 7.04 -6.61 15.61
C ASP A 129 7.08 -5.24 16.32
N GLU A 130 6.89 -4.15 15.57
CA GLU A 130 6.80 -2.78 16.05
C GLU A 130 5.42 -2.49 16.70
N PRO A 131 5.30 -1.46 17.56
CA PRO A 131 4.08 -1.24 18.36
C PRO A 131 2.92 -0.57 17.61
N TYR A 132 3.01 -0.43 16.30
CA TYR A 132 2.01 0.24 15.46
C TYR A 132 0.77 -0.63 15.26
N LEU A 133 -0.41 -0.02 15.29
CA LEU A 133 -1.69 -0.72 15.12
C LEU A 133 -2.68 0.15 14.35
N ASP A 134 -3.04 -0.27 13.14
CA ASP A 134 -4.02 0.41 12.30
C ASP A 134 -3.69 1.88 12.04
N GLU A 135 -2.41 2.15 11.76
CA GLU A 135 -1.92 3.50 11.48
C GLU A 135 -2.43 3.99 10.13
N GLU A 136 -2.69 5.30 10.02
CA GLU A 136 -3.16 5.92 8.78
C GLU A 136 -2.25 5.58 7.59
N PRO A 137 -2.78 5.53 6.35
CA PRO A 137 -1.97 5.20 5.16
C PRO A 137 -0.95 6.29 4.78
N ARG A 138 -1.02 7.46 5.41
CA ARG A 138 -0.18 8.64 5.11
C ARG A 138 0.88 8.86 6.21
N GLY A 139 1.81 9.76 5.90
CA GLY A 139 2.91 10.15 6.78
C GLY A 139 3.99 9.08 6.88
N PHE A 140 5.03 9.36 7.66
CA PHE A 140 6.00 8.35 8.06
C PHE A 140 5.62 7.83 9.45
N LEU A 141 5.80 6.53 9.69
CA LEU A 141 5.64 5.99 11.03
C LEU A 141 6.70 6.60 11.94
N PRO A 142 6.36 6.94 13.20
CA PRO A 142 7.37 7.27 14.20
C PRO A 142 8.45 6.19 14.20
N ASP A 143 9.70 6.53 14.44
CA ASP A 143 10.81 5.59 14.73
C ASP A 143 11.21 4.58 13.65
N LEU A 144 10.43 4.44 12.57
CA LEU A 144 10.77 3.60 11.43
C LEU A 144 11.71 4.35 10.49
N VAL A 145 12.93 3.82 10.34
CA VAL A 145 13.98 4.42 9.49
C VAL A 145 14.24 3.64 8.21
N ASP A 146 13.68 2.43 8.08
CA ASP A 146 13.94 1.49 6.97
C ASP A 146 13.30 1.90 5.63
N TYR A 147 12.83 3.13 5.51
CA TYR A 147 12.33 3.66 4.25
C TYR A 147 13.47 3.87 3.26
N PRO A 148 13.39 3.36 2.02
CA PRO A 148 14.34 3.69 0.97
C PRO A 148 14.39 5.21 0.77
N ARG A 149 15.58 5.80 0.81
CA ARG A 149 15.77 7.27 0.71
C ARG A 149 15.04 7.88 -0.50
N GLU A 150 15.04 7.21 -1.65
CA GLU A 150 14.33 7.68 -2.85
C GLU A 150 12.82 7.82 -2.61
N GLN A 151 12.19 6.86 -1.92
CA GLN A 151 10.77 6.93 -1.59
C GLN A 151 10.46 8.02 -0.56
N VAL A 152 11.38 8.27 0.38
CA VAL A 152 11.25 9.40 1.33
C VAL A 152 11.20 10.73 0.57
N VAL A 153 12.12 10.91 -0.39
CA VAL A 153 12.16 12.12 -1.23
C VAL A 153 10.91 12.25 -2.09
N GLU A 154 10.50 11.17 -2.77
CA GLU A 154 9.27 11.18 -3.59
C GLU A 154 8.04 11.54 -2.77
N TYR A 155 7.92 11.00 -1.55
CA TYR A 155 6.80 11.30 -0.65
C TYR A 155 6.77 12.78 -0.25
N LEU A 156 7.91 13.34 0.19
CA LEU A 156 8.04 14.74 0.60
C LEU A 156 7.78 15.70 -0.57
N GLN A 157 8.21 15.36 -1.79
CA GLN A 157 7.95 16.17 -2.98
C GLN A 157 6.48 16.15 -3.40
N ALA A 158 5.78 15.05 -3.12
CA ALA A 158 4.37 14.90 -3.46
C ALA A 158 3.40 15.56 -2.46
N HIS A 159 3.87 15.91 -1.26
CA HIS A 159 3.06 16.42 -0.16
C HIS A 159 3.70 17.67 0.47
N GLU A 160 3.19 18.86 0.13
CA GLU A 160 3.75 20.15 0.58
C GLU A 160 3.73 20.35 2.11
N ASP A 161 2.83 19.65 2.79
CA ASP A 161 2.63 19.66 4.24
C ASP A 161 3.44 18.59 4.98
N ALA A 162 4.09 17.68 4.26
CA ALA A 162 4.87 16.61 4.87
C ALA A 162 6.23 17.10 5.38
N ALA A 163 6.62 16.56 6.53
CA ALA A 163 7.96 16.72 7.10
C ALA A 163 8.49 15.36 7.56
N LEU A 164 9.79 15.27 7.79
CA LEU A 164 10.40 14.06 8.34
C LEU A 164 9.96 13.83 9.79
N THR A 165 9.86 12.57 10.20
CA THR A 165 9.86 12.23 11.63
C THR A 165 11.24 12.51 12.21
N PRO A 166 11.38 12.76 13.53
CA PRO A 166 12.68 12.96 14.16
C PRO A 166 13.68 11.83 13.88
N ALA A 167 13.22 10.57 13.86
CA ALA A 167 14.05 9.43 13.50
C ALA A 167 14.62 9.54 12.07
N LEU A 168 13.77 9.86 11.09
CA LEU A 168 14.21 10.09 9.72
C LEU A 168 15.04 11.37 9.55
N GLY A 169 14.80 12.39 10.36
CA GLY A 169 15.60 13.62 10.38
C GLY A 169 17.04 13.37 10.84
N HIS A 170 17.24 12.43 11.77
CA HIS A 170 18.57 11.96 12.16
C HIS A 170 19.23 11.08 11.10
N GLU A 171 18.47 10.21 10.44
CA GLU A 171 18.97 9.32 9.39
C GLU A 171 19.34 10.08 8.10
N TYR A 172 18.56 11.11 7.74
CA TYR A 172 18.72 11.92 6.53
C TYR A 172 18.87 13.42 6.86
N PRO A 173 20.02 13.87 7.42
CA PRO A 173 20.19 15.26 7.84
C PRO A 173 20.13 16.28 6.71
N ASP A 174 20.50 15.88 5.49
CA ASP A 174 20.38 16.72 4.29
C ASP A 174 18.90 16.98 3.94
N LEU A 175 18.06 15.95 4.01
CA LEU A 175 16.62 16.08 3.80
C LEU A 175 15.95 16.86 4.93
N ALA A 176 16.43 16.73 6.17
CA ALA A 176 15.93 17.50 7.31
C ALA A 176 16.12 19.02 7.14
N VAL A 177 17.21 19.44 6.48
CA VAL A 177 17.45 20.85 6.16
C VAL A 177 16.51 21.34 5.05
N GLU A 178 16.25 20.52 4.05
CA GLU A 178 15.45 20.89 2.88
C GLU A 178 13.94 20.88 3.17
N TYR A 179 13.44 19.83 3.82
CA TYR A 179 12.01 19.57 4.00
C TYR A 179 11.53 19.79 5.45
N GLY A 180 12.45 19.98 6.40
CA GLY A 180 12.11 20.14 7.81
C GLY A 180 11.79 18.81 8.51
N VAL A 181 11.59 18.92 9.83
CA VAL A 181 11.31 17.78 10.73
C VAL A 181 10.16 18.16 11.66
N MET A 182 9.27 17.20 11.91
CA MET A 182 8.15 17.36 12.83
C MET A 182 8.64 17.62 14.25
N ASN A 183 8.02 18.58 14.94
CA ASN A 183 8.27 18.84 16.35
C ASN A 183 7.48 17.89 17.25
N TRP A 184 7.93 17.78 18.49
CA TRP A 184 7.25 17.05 19.53
C TRP A 184 6.23 17.95 20.23
N MET A 185 5.09 17.39 20.63
CA MET A 185 4.07 18.08 21.43
C MET A 185 3.67 17.21 22.61
N CYS A 186 3.56 17.82 23.79
CA CYS A 186 2.98 17.13 24.94
C CYS A 186 1.45 17.15 24.84
N PRO A 187 0.77 16.00 24.77
CA PRO A 187 -0.71 15.98 24.69
C PRO A 187 -1.37 16.49 25.99
N ARG A 188 -0.62 16.57 27.09
CA ARG A 188 -1.13 16.97 28.40
C ARG A 188 -1.01 18.47 28.69
N CYS A 189 0.17 19.04 28.45
CA CYS A 189 0.46 20.44 28.76
C CYS A 189 0.62 21.31 27.51
N GLU A 190 0.37 20.73 26.33
CA GLU A 190 0.40 21.39 25.01
C GLU A 190 1.73 22.08 24.69
N THR A 191 2.79 21.76 25.43
CA THR A 191 4.11 22.34 25.21
C THR A 191 4.76 21.68 23.99
N GLU A 192 5.17 22.51 23.04
CA GLU A 192 5.89 22.11 21.85
C GLU A 192 7.40 22.14 22.11
N TYR A 193 8.09 21.09 21.66
CA TYR A 193 9.54 20.97 21.71
C TYR A 193 10.07 20.73 20.32
N ARG A 194 11.13 21.46 19.96
CA ARG A 194 11.87 21.19 18.73
C ARG A 194 12.37 19.75 18.72
N TRP A 195 12.33 19.11 17.56
CA TRP A 195 12.78 17.73 17.35
C TRP A 195 14.22 17.51 17.83
N ASP A 196 15.08 18.51 17.67
CA ASP A 196 16.51 18.53 18.02
C ASP A 196 16.79 19.18 19.40
N SER A 197 15.77 19.34 20.25
CA SER A 197 15.91 20.02 21.53
C SER A 197 16.80 19.23 22.49
N SER A 198 17.84 19.89 23.01
CA SER A 198 18.72 19.32 24.04
C SER A 198 18.04 19.07 25.39
N GLN A 199 16.79 19.53 25.56
CA GLN A 199 15.99 19.28 26.76
C GLN A 199 15.33 17.91 26.74
N LEU A 200 15.21 17.30 25.56
CA LEU A 200 14.60 15.99 25.39
C LEU A 200 15.63 14.90 25.64
N ASN A 201 15.22 13.86 26.37
CA ASN A 201 16.08 12.72 26.62
C ASN A 201 16.14 11.82 25.39
N ALA A 202 17.31 11.76 24.74
CA ALA A 202 17.56 10.97 23.54
C ALA A 202 17.44 9.45 23.75
N THR A 203 17.40 8.95 25.00
CA THR A 203 17.25 7.51 25.28
C THR A 203 15.82 7.01 25.29
N SER A 204 14.83 7.89 25.31
CA SER A 204 13.39 7.55 25.30
C SER A 204 12.78 7.93 23.96
N ASN A 205 12.06 7.01 23.34
CA ASN A 205 11.34 7.25 22.11
C ASN A 205 9.94 6.62 22.17
N PRO A 206 8.85 7.41 22.12
CA PRO A 206 8.87 8.87 22.15
C PRO A 206 9.49 9.44 23.46
N PRO A 207 10.09 10.64 23.41
CA PRO A 207 10.69 11.28 24.57
C PRO A 207 9.63 11.67 25.63
N VAL A 208 10.05 11.74 26.90
CA VAL A 208 9.19 12.21 28.00
C VAL A 208 9.18 13.73 28.03
N CYS A 209 8.00 14.32 28.28
CA CYS A 209 7.81 15.76 28.46
C CYS A 209 8.55 16.27 29.72
N PRO A 210 9.57 17.15 29.58
CA PRO A 210 10.27 17.73 30.73
C PRO A 210 9.34 18.53 31.65
N ALA A 211 8.43 19.33 31.09
CA ALA A 211 7.53 20.17 31.87
C ALA A 211 6.54 19.37 32.75
N CYS A 212 6.09 18.20 32.29
CA CYS A 212 5.25 17.32 33.10
C CYS A 212 6.07 16.56 34.15
N ALA A 213 7.28 16.13 33.78
CA ALA A 213 8.18 15.44 34.70
C ALA A 213 8.57 16.31 35.89
N ASP A 214 8.73 17.62 35.72
CA ASP A 214 8.95 18.59 36.80
C ASP A 214 7.78 18.67 37.80
N GLY A 215 6.57 18.25 37.38
CA GLY A 215 5.37 18.14 38.19
C GLY A 215 5.13 16.74 38.77
N ASP A 216 6.14 15.86 38.76
CA ASP A 216 6.08 14.44 39.16
C ASP A 216 5.12 13.58 38.29
N GLU A 217 4.87 14.00 37.05
CA GLU A 217 3.97 13.29 36.14
C GLU A 217 4.68 12.93 34.82
N LEU A 218 4.87 11.64 34.59
CA LEU A 218 5.48 11.15 33.35
C LEU A 218 4.44 11.13 32.22
N THR A 219 4.69 11.90 31.17
CA THR A 219 3.87 11.94 29.95
C THR A 219 4.81 11.89 28.75
N THR A 220 4.56 10.98 27.81
CA THR A 220 5.29 10.90 26.54
C THR A 220 4.84 11.98 25.58
N LEU A 221 5.76 12.47 24.77
CA LEU A 221 5.46 13.42 23.69
C LEU A 221 4.93 12.68 22.47
N ASP A 222 4.05 13.33 21.72
CA ASP A 222 3.57 12.87 20.42
C ASP A 222 4.15 13.76 19.32
N LEU A 223 4.17 13.26 18.08
CA LEU A 223 4.55 14.08 16.94
C LEU A 223 3.43 15.07 16.62
N LEU A 224 3.79 16.33 16.43
CA LEU A 224 2.86 17.37 16.00
C LEU A 224 2.49 17.14 14.53
N CYS A 225 1.45 16.33 14.27
CA CYS A 225 0.82 16.29 12.97
C CYS A 225 0.16 17.65 12.70
N ARG A 226 0.69 18.40 11.72
CA ARG A 226 0.00 19.56 11.17
C ARG A 226 -1.08 19.06 10.21
N CYS A 227 -2.19 18.57 10.77
CA CYS A 227 -3.39 18.32 9.97
C CYS A 227 -4.18 19.63 9.91
N ASP A 228 -4.13 20.33 8.77
CA ASP A 228 -5.17 21.30 8.38
C ASP A 228 -6.19 20.62 7.45
#